data_AF-A0A453DD94-F1
#
_entry.id   AF-A0A453DD94-F1
#
_cell.length_a   1.000
_cell.length_b   1.000
_cell.length_c   1.000
_cell.angle_alpha   90.00
_cell.angle_beta   90.00
_cell.angle_gamma   90.00
#
_symmetry.space_group_name_H-M   'P 1'
#
loop_
_entity.id
_entity.type
_entity.pdbx_description
1 polymer ?
#
loop_
_entity_poly.entity_id
_entity_poly.type
_entity_poly.pdbx_seq_one_letter_code
_entity_poly.pdbx_strand_id
1 'polypeptide(L)'
;QVLGEMDGDVDSAIEYMIAERHAAAYDDTSVKLVMAGTGCSSVAAVEHVLGQLDGDVDSAIAYMIAERFAMSSDNVDGDPYMDYACNG
;
A
#
# COMPACT_ATOMS: atom_id res chain seq x y z
N GLN A 1 -32.58 -26.79 -1.31
CA GLN A 1 -31.32 -26.53 -0.59
C GLN A 1 -31.47 -25.14 -0.02
N VAL A 2 -31.48 -25.08 1.31
CA VAL A 2 -31.74 -23.87 2.10
C VAL A 2 -30.56 -22.93 1.87
N LEU A 3 -30.81 -21.71 1.40
CA LEU A 3 -29.81 -20.65 1.44
C LEU A 3 -29.54 -20.40 2.92
N GLY A 4 -28.34 -20.76 3.39
CA GLY A 4 -27.92 -20.47 4.74
C GLY A 4 -28.03 -18.97 4.97
N GLU A 5 -28.69 -18.59 6.06
CA GLU A 5 -28.88 -17.21 6.47
C GLU A 5 -27.49 -16.60 6.71
N MET A 6 -27.05 -15.73 5.79
CA MET A 6 -25.94 -14.83 6.05
C MET A 6 -26.48 -13.73 6.96
N ASP A 7 -26.15 -13.81 8.23
CA ASP A 7 -26.36 -12.76 9.23
C ASP A 7 -25.33 -11.64 9.00
N GLY A 8 -25.33 -11.08 7.79
CA GLY A 8 -24.33 -10.16 7.28
C GLY A 8 -24.86 -8.73 7.29
N ASP A 9 -24.32 -7.91 8.17
CA ASP A 9 -24.49 -6.47 8.13
C ASP A 9 -24.10 -5.93 6.74
N VAL A 10 -24.80 -4.89 6.27
CA VAL A 10 -24.59 -4.28 4.94
C VAL A 10 -23.15 -3.79 4.75
N ASP A 11 -22.46 -3.46 5.85
CA ASP A 11 -21.04 -3.10 5.88
C ASP A 11 -20.11 -4.26 5.45
N SER A 12 -20.44 -5.50 5.82
CA SER A 12 -19.64 -6.69 5.47
C SER A 12 -19.74 -7.05 3.98
N ALA A 13 -20.85 -6.72 3.32
CA ALA A 13 -21.01 -6.91 1.87
C ALA A 13 -20.21 -5.88 1.06
N ILE A 14 -20.03 -4.66 1.60
CA ILE A 14 -19.19 -3.62 1.02
C ILE A 14 -17.72 -4.00 1.14
N GLU A 15 -17.29 -4.50 2.30
CA GLU A 15 -15.93 -5.02 2.52
C GLU A 15 -15.60 -6.17 1.56
N TYR A 16 -16.56 -7.08 1.32
CA TYR A 16 -16.40 -8.19 0.38
C TYR A 16 -16.25 -7.74 -1.08
N MET A 17 -17.05 -6.76 -1.53
CA MET A 17 -16.97 -6.24 -2.90
C MET A 17 -15.71 -5.38 -3.17
N ILE A 18 -15.17 -4.69 -2.15
CA ILE A 18 -13.91 -3.96 -2.26
C ILE A 18 -12.73 -4.95 -2.27
N ALA A 19 -12.77 -5.99 -1.43
CA ALA A 19 -11.74 -7.03 -1.40
C ALA A 19 -11.70 -7.90 -2.68
N GLU A 20 -12.84 -8.21 -3.30
CA GLU A 20 -12.90 -9.03 -4.52
C GLU A 20 -12.41 -8.34 -5.80
N ARG A 21 -12.34 -7.00 -5.84
CA ARG A 21 -11.80 -6.26 -7.00
C ARG A 21 -10.28 -6.13 -7.03
N HIS A 22 -9.59 -6.43 -5.95
CA HIS A 22 -8.14 -6.17 -5.82
C HIS A 22 -7.22 -7.21 -6.47
N ALA A 23 -7.76 -8.26 -7.10
CA ALA A 23 -6.94 -9.35 -7.64
C ALA A 23 -6.20 -9.03 -8.97
N ALA A 24 -6.33 -7.82 -9.53
CA ALA A 24 -5.65 -7.47 -10.79
C ALA A 24 -5.32 -5.96 -10.97
N ALA A 25 -5.10 -5.21 -9.90
CA ALA A 25 -4.87 -3.77 -10.02
C ALA A 25 -3.42 -3.42 -10.43
N TYR A 26 -2.44 -4.29 -10.15
CA TYR A 26 -1.02 -4.03 -10.43
C TYR A 26 -0.28 -5.31 -10.84
N ASP A 27 0.85 -5.16 -11.56
CA ASP A 27 1.74 -6.25 -11.95
C ASP A 27 3.15 -6.09 -11.34
N ASP A 28 4.02 -7.09 -11.56
CA ASP A 28 5.40 -7.11 -11.06
C ASP A 28 6.22 -5.88 -11.50
N THR A 29 5.92 -5.31 -12.67
CA THR A 29 6.53 -4.05 -13.14
C THR A 29 6.14 -2.88 -12.24
N SER A 30 4.86 -2.76 -11.89
CA SER A 30 4.36 -1.73 -10.97
C SER A 30 5.04 -1.83 -9.60
N VAL A 31 5.16 -3.04 -9.05
CA VAL A 31 5.86 -3.29 -7.79
C VAL A 31 7.32 -2.80 -7.88
N LYS A 32 8.04 -3.18 -8.96
CA LYS A 32 9.43 -2.75 -9.17
C LYS A 32 9.58 -1.24 -9.33
N LEU A 33 8.65 -0.57 -10.00
CA LEU A 33 8.65 0.88 -10.17
C LEU A 33 8.45 1.60 -8.83
N VAL A 34 7.50 1.13 -8.00
CA VAL A 34 7.30 1.69 -6.67
C VAL A 34 8.52 1.45 -5.77
N MET A 35 9.09 0.24 -5.78
CA MET A 35 10.33 -0.06 -5.04
C MET A 35 11.48 0.87 -5.45
N ALA A 36 11.67 1.09 -6.75
CA ALA A 36 12.71 1.99 -7.27
C ALA A 36 12.43 3.47 -6.91
N GLY A 37 11.18 3.92 -7.01
CA GLY A 37 10.77 5.31 -6.75
C GLY A 37 10.77 5.68 -5.27
N THR A 38 10.50 4.73 -4.39
CA THR A 38 10.49 4.93 -2.93
C THR A 38 11.81 4.57 -2.26
N GLY A 39 12.65 3.77 -2.94
CA GLY A 39 13.80 3.09 -2.34
C GLY A 39 13.39 1.95 -1.41
N CYS A 40 12.14 1.49 -1.46
CA CYS A 40 11.65 0.45 -0.57
C CYS A 40 12.03 -0.95 -1.04
N SER A 41 12.70 -1.72 -0.18
CA SER A 41 13.07 -3.11 -0.47
C SER A 41 11.98 -4.13 -0.11
N SER A 42 10.95 -3.73 0.65
CA SER A 42 9.88 -4.63 1.08
C SER A 42 8.78 -4.73 0.02
N VAL A 43 8.77 -5.86 -0.70
CA VAL A 43 7.73 -6.18 -1.69
C VAL A 43 6.35 -6.20 -1.05
N ALA A 44 6.20 -6.82 0.12
CA ALA A 44 4.90 -6.93 0.81
C ALA A 44 4.31 -5.55 1.19
N ALA A 45 5.15 -4.61 1.62
CA ALA A 45 4.71 -3.25 1.90
C ALA A 45 4.24 -2.52 0.62
N VAL A 46 4.99 -2.70 -0.47
CA VAL A 46 4.66 -2.12 -1.78
C VAL A 46 3.36 -2.71 -2.35
N GLU A 47 3.18 -4.03 -2.30
CA GLU A 47 1.95 -4.71 -2.74
C GLU A 47 0.73 -4.28 -1.93
N HIS A 48 0.91 -4.05 -0.63
CA HIS A 48 -0.16 -3.57 0.24
C HIS A 48 -0.60 -2.14 -0.12
N VAL A 49 0.35 -1.22 -0.33
CA VAL A 49 0.06 0.17 -0.74
C VAL A 49 -0.54 0.21 -2.15
N LEU A 50 0.01 -0.56 -3.10
CA LEU A 50 -0.55 -0.68 -4.44
C LEU A 50 -1.97 -1.24 -4.40
N GLY A 51 -2.25 -2.22 -3.55
CA GLY A 51 -3.61 -2.71 -3.33
C GLY A 51 -4.55 -1.61 -2.85
N GLN A 52 -4.15 -0.84 -1.83
CA GLN A 52 -4.99 0.25 -1.29
C GLN A 52 -5.25 1.38 -2.29
N LEU A 53 -4.34 1.59 -3.24
CA LEU A 53 -4.40 2.68 -4.22
C LEU A 53 -4.79 2.19 -5.61
N ASP A 54 -5.49 1.05 -5.70
CA ASP A 54 -5.99 0.48 -6.97
C ASP A 54 -4.90 0.34 -8.04
N GLY A 55 -3.68 0.02 -7.61
CA GLY A 55 -2.51 -0.20 -8.46
C GLY A 55 -1.84 1.06 -9.02
N ASP A 56 -2.24 2.25 -8.57
CA ASP A 56 -1.62 3.51 -8.99
C ASP A 56 -0.18 3.63 -8.44
N VAL A 57 0.78 3.50 -9.35
CA VAL A 57 2.23 3.57 -9.06
C VAL A 57 2.67 4.95 -8.59
N ASP A 58 2.16 6.02 -9.21
CA ASP A 58 2.58 7.38 -8.88
C ASP A 58 2.05 7.78 -7.51
N SER A 59 0.78 7.46 -7.23
CA SER A 59 0.16 7.66 -5.93
C SER A 59 0.83 6.83 -4.84
N ALA A 60 1.19 5.58 -5.11
CA ALA A 60 1.91 4.71 -4.17
C ALA A 60 3.30 5.25 -3.82
N ILE A 61 4.07 5.72 -4.81
CA ILE A 61 5.38 6.34 -4.57
C ILE A 61 5.24 7.58 -3.69
N ALA A 62 4.31 8.48 -4.04
CA ALA A 62 4.09 9.70 -3.29
C ALA A 62 3.65 9.43 -1.83
N TYR A 63 2.74 8.47 -1.64
CA TYR A 63 2.26 8.07 -0.32
C TYR A 63 3.38 7.55 0.57
N MET A 64 4.16 6.57 0.11
CA MET A 64 5.21 5.93 0.91
C MET A 64 6.34 6.92 1.26
N ILE A 65 6.65 7.86 0.37
CA ILE A 65 7.60 8.94 0.65
C ILE A 65 7.05 9.89 1.71
N ALA A 66 5.79 10.32 1.56
CA ALA A 66 5.15 11.22 2.53
C ALA A 66 5.04 10.58 3.93
N GLU A 67 4.71 9.29 4.00
CA GLU A 67 4.65 8.51 5.23
C GLU A 67 6.01 8.47 5.95
N ARG A 68 7.11 8.25 5.22
CA ARG A 68 8.46 8.31 5.78
C ARG A 68 8.79 9.68 6.37
N PHE A 69 8.43 10.77 5.70
CA PHE A 69 8.63 12.12 6.25
C PHE A 69 7.78 12.40 7.49
N ALA A 70 6.57 11.85 7.56
CA ALA A 70 5.73 11.95 8.74
C ALA A 70 6.31 11.18 9.94
N MET A 71 6.94 10.02 9.71
CA MET A 71 7.58 9.21 10.75
C MET A 71 8.96 9.74 11.19
N SER A 72 9.64 10.53 10.35
CA SER A 72 10.97 11.09 10.65
C SER A 72 10.96 12.34 11.55
N SER A 73 9.80 12.81 12.00
CA SER A 73 9.65 14.11 12.67
C SER A 73 10.16 14.18 14.13
N ASP A 74 10.79 13.13 14.66
CA ASP A 74 11.18 13.11 16.08
C ASP A 74 12.65 13.45 16.37
N ASN A 75 13.53 13.71 15.39
CA ASN A 75 14.90 14.14 15.69
C ASN A 75 15.43 15.25 14.77
N VAL A 76 15.99 16.24 15.44
CA VAL A 76 16.52 17.52 14.95
C VAL A 76 17.82 17.32 14.15
N ASP A 77 18.00 18.13 13.10
CA ASP A 77 19.25 18.41 12.37
C ASP A 77 20.09 17.23 11.89
N GLY A 78 19.97 16.89 10.59
CA GLY A 78 21.03 16.21 9.87
C GLY A 78 20.59 15.63 8.54
N ASP A 79 20.95 16.30 7.45
CA ASP A 79 20.96 15.78 6.06
C ASP A 79 19.57 15.36 5.49
N PRO A 80 18.95 16.16 4.59
CA PRO A 80 17.65 15.81 3.98
C PRO A 80 17.73 14.76 2.85
N TYR A 81 18.86 14.08 2.65
CA TYR A 81 19.12 13.21 1.51
C TYR A 81 19.50 11.77 1.85
N MET A 82 19.63 11.39 3.13
CA MET A 82 20.10 10.06 3.50
C MET A 82 19.28 9.42 4.64
N ASP A 83 18.10 8.87 4.32
CA ASP A 83 17.65 7.65 5.00
C ASP A 83 16.72 6.81 4.11
N TYR A 84 17.32 5.87 3.37
CA TYR A 84 16.62 4.99 2.43
C TYR A 84 16.11 3.70 3.08
N ALA A 85 16.11 3.57 4.40
CA ALA A 85 15.75 2.30 5.02
C ALA A 85 14.24 2.05 4.97
N CYS A 86 13.78 1.22 4.03
CA CYS A 86 12.62 0.38 4.28
C CYS A 86 13.06 -0.69 5.26
N ASN A 87 12.76 -0.46 6.54
CA ASN A 87 12.96 -1.47 7.57
C ASN A 87 11.97 -2.61 7.28
N GLY A 88 12.54 -3.78 6.98
CA GLY A 88 11.83 -4.97 6.51
C GLY A 88 11.05 -5.72 7.58
#